data_AF-A0A497S9G4-F1
#
_entry.id   AF-A0A497S9G4-F1
#
_cell.length_a   1.000
_cell.length_b   1.000
_cell.length_c   1.000
_cell.angle_alpha   90.00
_cell.angle_beta   90.00
_cell.angle_gamma   90.00
#
_symmetry.space_group_name_H-M   'P 1'
#
loop_
_entity.id
_entity.type
_entity.pdbx_description
1 polymer ?
#
loop_
_entity_poly.entity_id
_entity_poly.type
_entity_poly.pdbx_seq_one_letter_code
_entity_poly.pdbx_strand_id
1 'polypeptide(L)'
;MNVYQVFKIVLGLVMSFFILFFLVNYAGIYSEIQEDTQRMMIISNFRKAVQDVYLTGNSVTFDDFSRLDFNIVYNGLVDPPVIRSGTGQTIIRTPMVFVPGEEVMIQREDLNFGWWKFGFVEALPEMTVLFNPMDTGVESRNIMKSIVGLFPDTTGRTPRIQFGFCDGNTIKKPCDSGNSFCESYSFMSRIDSYTTPASKCTANLGTGYRLVTLHASCPSGMVQKGVCIVPRLPGAGYGYAYLNGSTEFRLYKNPLDLFALTVGDGSNIYGPVADNLYHNVNNAFTKELLLMSEIVSQRSKLVSSKLPISDEKGECGTYYSALWAALDMMPSITSADGYYNDPAKVSELVTELNNAYSAYQDLVNLGCEYSVI
;
A
#
# COMPACT_ATOMS: atom_id res chain seq x y z
N MET A 1 -8.07 -50.34 61.29
CA MET A 1 -8.25 -49.18 60.39
C MET A 1 -9.72 -48.81 60.42
N ASN A 2 -10.06 -47.64 60.98
CA ASN A 2 -11.45 -47.29 61.31
C ASN A 2 -12.16 -46.72 60.07
N VAL A 3 -13.41 -47.10 59.79
CA VAL A 3 -14.16 -46.68 58.58
C VAL A 3 -14.20 -45.16 58.43
N TYR A 4 -14.21 -44.45 59.56
CA TYR A 4 -14.16 -42.99 59.62
C TYR A 4 -12.83 -42.38 59.11
N GLN A 5 -11.69 -43.07 59.31
CA GLN A 5 -10.41 -42.64 58.76
C GLN A 5 -10.35 -42.83 57.25
N VAL A 6 -10.89 -43.94 56.74
CA VAL A 6 -10.99 -44.19 55.30
C VAL A 6 -11.89 -43.14 54.64
N PHE A 7 -13.03 -42.82 55.25
CA PHE A 7 -13.94 -41.78 54.76
C PHE A 7 -13.27 -40.39 54.71
N LYS A 8 -12.51 -40.00 55.75
CA LYS A 8 -11.74 -38.74 55.74
C LYS A 8 -10.70 -38.69 54.62
N ILE A 9 -10.00 -39.79 54.37
CA ILE A 9 -8.99 -39.88 53.30
C ILE A 9 -9.66 -39.74 51.92
N VAL A 10 -10.76 -40.45 51.69
CA VAL A 10 -11.51 -40.38 50.43
C VAL A 10 -12.09 -38.97 50.20
N LEU A 11 -12.72 -38.37 51.22
CA LEU A 11 -13.26 -37.01 51.13
C LEU A 11 -12.14 -35.98 50.89
N GLY A 12 -10.98 -36.14 51.53
CA GLY A 12 -9.81 -35.29 51.33
C GLY A 12 -9.26 -35.38 49.91
N LEU A 13 -9.22 -36.58 49.33
CA LEU A 13 -8.82 -36.80 47.93
C LEU A 13 -9.82 -36.16 46.95
N VAL A 14 -11.13 -36.33 47.18
CA VAL A 14 -12.17 -35.72 46.34
C VAL A 14 -12.09 -34.20 46.39
N MET A 15 -11.97 -33.60 47.59
CA MET A 15 -11.82 -32.15 47.75
C MET A 15 -10.53 -31.63 47.12
N SER A 16 -9.41 -32.35 47.26
CA SER A 16 -8.14 -31.97 46.64
C SER A 16 -8.23 -32.00 45.12
N PHE A 17 -8.85 -33.04 44.55
CA PHE A 17 -9.12 -33.12 43.11
C PHE A 17 -10.00 -31.97 42.63
N PHE A 18 -11.06 -31.65 43.36
CA PHE A 18 -11.96 -30.54 43.03
C PHE A 18 -11.24 -29.19 43.05
N ILE A 19 -10.44 -28.92 44.08
CA ILE A 19 -9.64 -27.70 44.19
C ILE A 19 -8.63 -27.60 43.04
N LEU A 20 -7.95 -28.70 42.73
CA LEU A 20 -6.93 -28.72 41.68
C LEU A 20 -7.56 -28.57 40.28
N PHE A 21 -8.71 -29.21 40.04
CA PHE A 21 -9.51 -29.02 38.83
C PHE A 21 -9.97 -27.56 38.68
N PHE A 22 -10.45 -26.92 39.74
CA PHE A 22 -10.85 -25.52 39.70
C PHE A 22 -9.65 -24.59 39.45
N LEU A 23 -8.51 -24.83 40.10
CA LEU A 23 -7.29 -24.04 39.90
C LEU A 23 -6.78 -24.14 38.46
N VAL A 24 -6.77 -25.34 37.88
CA VAL A 24 -6.33 -25.55 36.49
C VAL A 24 -7.27 -24.87 35.51
N ASN A 25 -8.59 -25.03 35.66
CA ASN A 25 -9.56 -24.35 34.78
C ASN A 25 -9.52 -22.83 34.94
N TYR A 26 -9.42 -22.33 36.16
CA TYR A 26 -9.36 -20.89 36.42
C TYR A 26 -8.08 -20.27 35.87
N ALA A 27 -6.93 -20.93 36.04
CA ALA A 27 -5.67 -20.50 35.45
C ALA A 27 -5.71 -20.53 33.91
N GLY A 28 -6.31 -21.56 33.31
CA GLY A 28 -6.51 -21.66 31.87
C GLY A 28 -7.33 -20.49 31.31
N ILE A 29 -8.53 -20.26 31.87
CA ILE A 29 -9.42 -19.17 31.45
C ILE A 29 -8.75 -17.79 31.65
N TYR A 30 -8.03 -17.60 32.76
CA TYR A 30 -7.36 -16.33 33.02
C TYR A 30 -6.22 -16.06 32.02
N SER A 31 -5.46 -17.10 31.65
CA SER A 31 -4.41 -16.99 30.63
C SER A 31 -4.98 -16.57 29.28
N GLU A 32 -6.10 -17.15 28.85
CA GLU A 32 -6.78 -16.79 27.59
C GLU A 32 -7.27 -15.33 27.61
N ILE A 33 -7.95 -14.91 28.69
CA ILE A 33 -8.43 -13.52 28.83
C ILE A 33 -7.28 -12.51 28.81
N GLN A 34 -6.14 -12.85 29.44
CA GLN A 34 -4.96 -11.99 29.48
C GLN A 34 -4.35 -11.84 28.08
N GLU A 35 -4.21 -12.95 27.34
CA GLU A 35 -3.69 -12.95 25.97
C GLU A 35 -4.58 -12.12 25.04
N ASP A 36 -5.90 -12.25 25.15
CA ASP A 36 -6.85 -11.47 24.36
C ASP A 36 -6.82 -9.97 24.68
N THR A 37 -6.69 -9.63 25.96
CA THR A 37 -6.53 -8.24 26.40
C THR A 37 -5.25 -7.63 25.82
N GLN A 38 -4.15 -8.39 25.81
CA GLN A 38 -2.89 -7.96 25.21
C GLN A 38 -3.01 -7.79 23.70
N ARG A 39 -3.63 -8.75 22.98
CA ARG A 39 -3.89 -8.62 21.53
C ARG A 39 -4.67 -7.35 21.21
N MET A 40 -5.73 -7.05 21.96
CA MET A 40 -6.53 -5.84 21.77
C MET A 40 -5.74 -4.55 22.06
N MET A 41 -4.89 -4.56 23.08
CA MET A 41 -4.00 -3.43 23.38
C MET A 41 -3.01 -3.17 22.24
N ILE A 42 -2.37 -4.21 21.71
CA ILE A 42 -1.42 -4.10 20.59
C ILE A 42 -2.10 -3.53 19.34
N ILE A 43 -3.28 -4.05 18.97
CA ILE A 43 -4.03 -3.54 17.81
C ILE A 43 -4.45 -2.07 18.01
N SER A 44 -4.84 -1.70 19.23
CA SER A 44 -5.19 -0.32 19.58
C SER A 44 -3.98 0.63 19.49
N ASN A 45 -2.81 0.18 19.97
CA ASN A 45 -1.56 0.92 19.87
C ASN A 45 -1.12 1.09 18.40
N PHE A 46 -1.24 0.03 17.60
CA PHE A 46 -0.96 0.10 16.16
C PHE A 46 -1.84 1.14 15.46
N ARG A 47 -3.16 1.12 15.73
CA ARG A 47 -4.07 2.13 15.19
C ARG A 47 -3.68 3.55 15.58
N LYS A 48 -3.29 3.77 16.84
CA LYS A 48 -2.83 5.09 17.30
C LYS A 48 -1.55 5.51 16.59
N ALA A 49 -0.56 4.62 16.49
CA ALA A 49 0.68 4.89 15.77
C ALA A 49 0.42 5.27 14.31
N VAL A 50 -0.46 4.54 13.61
CA VAL A 50 -0.87 4.87 12.23
C VAL A 50 -1.53 6.25 12.15
N GLN A 51 -2.43 6.58 13.08
CA GLN A 51 -3.08 7.89 13.11
C GLN A 51 -2.08 9.02 13.41
N ASP A 52 -1.16 8.81 14.35
CA ASP A 52 -0.15 9.79 14.73
C ASP A 52 0.83 10.03 13.59
N VAL A 53 1.29 8.98 12.90
CA VAL A 53 2.14 9.09 11.70
C VAL A 53 1.41 9.82 10.59
N TYR A 54 0.13 9.51 10.37
CA TYR A 54 -0.67 10.20 9.36
C TYR A 54 -0.79 11.71 9.63
N LEU A 55 -1.00 12.10 10.89
CA LEU A 55 -1.16 13.52 11.25
C LEU A 55 0.18 14.28 11.30
N THR A 56 1.23 13.64 11.80
CA THR A 56 2.52 14.31 12.08
C THR A 56 3.55 14.16 10.96
N GLY A 57 3.43 13.13 10.12
CA GLY A 57 4.45 12.76 9.15
C GLY A 57 5.70 12.10 9.76
N ASN A 58 5.76 11.95 11.09
CA ASN A 58 6.90 11.33 11.75
C ASN A 58 6.80 9.81 11.67
N SER A 59 7.78 9.20 11.01
CA SER A 59 7.87 7.76 10.86
C SER A 59 8.20 7.06 12.19
N VAL A 60 7.67 5.86 12.43
CA VAL A 60 7.94 5.06 13.64
C VAL A 60 8.14 3.59 13.29
N THR A 61 8.91 2.88 14.12
CA THR A 61 9.00 1.41 14.07
C THR A 61 7.99 0.83 15.07
N PHE A 62 7.25 -0.20 14.65
CA PHE A 62 6.29 -0.91 15.49
C PHE A 62 6.67 -2.38 15.57
N ASP A 63 7.04 -2.83 16.77
CA ASP A 63 7.58 -4.16 17.07
C ASP A 63 6.65 -5.00 17.99
N ASP A 64 5.56 -4.40 18.48
CA ASP A 64 4.62 -5.05 19.40
C ASP A 64 3.95 -6.30 18.77
N PHE A 65 3.92 -6.42 17.44
CA PHE A 65 3.42 -7.63 16.75
C PHE A 65 4.31 -8.86 16.99
N SER A 66 5.59 -8.70 17.35
CA SER A 66 6.48 -9.82 17.70
C SER A 66 6.10 -10.57 18.99
N ARG A 67 5.22 -9.97 19.82
CA ARG A 67 4.92 -10.50 21.17
C ARG A 67 3.87 -11.61 21.19
N LEU A 68 3.00 -11.66 20.18
CA LEU A 68 1.86 -12.59 20.10
C LEU A 68 1.57 -12.92 18.63
N ASP A 69 0.97 -14.08 18.38
CA ASP A 69 0.50 -14.42 17.03
C ASP A 69 -0.78 -13.64 16.69
N PHE A 70 -0.78 -13.03 15.49
CA PHE A 70 -1.91 -12.31 14.93
C PHE A 70 -2.33 -12.91 13.58
N ASN A 71 -3.64 -13.19 13.45
CA ASN A 71 -4.25 -13.54 12.16
C ASN A 71 -4.81 -12.27 11.51
N ILE A 72 -4.10 -11.72 10.54
CA ILE A 72 -4.53 -10.50 9.84
C ILE A 72 -5.42 -10.91 8.67
N VAL A 73 -6.71 -10.55 8.75
CA VAL A 73 -7.69 -10.84 7.70
C VAL A 73 -7.96 -9.56 6.90
N TYR A 74 -7.50 -9.55 5.65
CA TYR A 74 -7.93 -8.56 4.67
C TYR A 74 -9.32 -8.93 4.18
N ASN A 75 -10.34 -8.44 4.87
CA ASN A 75 -11.70 -8.63 4.38
C ASN A 75 -11.90 -7.63 3.23
N GLY A 76 -11.63 -8.06 1.98
CA GLY A 76 -11.73 -7.26 0.74
C GLY A 76 -13.13 -6.69 0.43
N LEU A 77 -14.01 -6.65 1.43
CA LEU A 77 -15.40 -6.22 1.37
C LEU A 77 -15.68 -4.96 2.20
N VAL A 78 -14.73 -4.47 3.01
CA VAL A 78 -14.98 -3.32 3.89
C VAL A 78 -13.83 -2.33 3.83
N ASP A 79 -14.08 -1.19 3.19
CA ASP A 79 -13.36 0.06 3.48
C ASP A 79 -13.77 0.50 4.90
N PRO A 80 -12.83 0.64 5.86
CA PRO A 80 -11.37 0.62 5.75
C PRO A 80 -10.73 -0.66 6.37
N PRO A 81 -9.40 -0.91 6.29
CA PRO A 81 -8.83 -2.20 6.71
C PRO A 81 -9.18 -2.52 8.17
N VAL A 82 -9.67 -3.75 8.38
CA VAL A 82 -10.09 -4.25 9.70
C VAL A 82 -9.05 -5.25 10.19
N ILE A 83 -8.33 -4.89 11.24
CA ILE A 83 -7.50 -5.88 11.95
C ILE A 83 -8.44 -6.64 12.89
N ARG A 84 -8.65 -7.92 12.58
CA ARG A 84 -9.40 -8.84 13.44
C ARG A 84 -8.42 -9.64 14.29
N SER A 85 -8.59 -9.66 15.60
CA SER A 85 -8.13 -10.77 16.41
C SER A 85 -9.30 -11.75 16.60
N GLY A 86 -9.04 -12.97 17.06
CA GLY A 86 -10.10 -13.91 17.44
C GLY A 86 -11.10 -13.36 18.47
N THR A 87 -10.80 -12.21 19.09
CA THR A 87 -11.53 -11.61 20.20
C THR A 87 -11.97 -10.16 20.01
N GLY A 88 -11.69 -9.55 18.86
CA GLY A 88 -12.17 -8.20 18.56
C GLY A 88 -11.84 -7.73 17.15
N GLN A 89 -12.47 -6.62 16.76
CA GLN A 89 -12.23 -5.96 15.47
C GLN A 89 -11.90 -4.50 15.71
N THR A 90 -10.79 -4.03 15.15
CA THR A 90 -10.46 -2.61 15.13
C THR A 90 -10.47 -2.10 13.70
N ILE A 91 -11.21 -1.01 13.50
CA ILE A 91 -11.32 -0.32 12.22
C ILE A 91 -10.25 0.76 12.17
N ILE A 92 -9.36 0.70 11.19
CA ILE A 92 -8.37 1.75 10.91
C ILE A 92 -8.92 2.62 9.80
N ARG A 93 -9.33 3.87 10.11
CA ARG A 93 -9.93 4.79 9.12
C ARG A 93 -8.92 5.52 8.24
N THR A 94 -7.64 5.40 8.55
CA THR A 94 -6.56 6.02 7.79
C THR A 94 -6.36 5.24 6.48
N PRO A 95 -6.31 5.90 5.31
CA PRO A 95 -5.89 5.26 4.06
C PRO A 95 -4.51 4.63 4.28
N MET A 96 -4.40 3.32 4.16
CA MET A 96 -3.14 2.66 4.45
C MET A 96 -2.84 1.44 3.59
N VAL A 97 -1.55 1.24 3.32
CA VAL A 97 -1.01 0.00 2.77
C VAL A 97 -0.30 -0.74 3.91
N PHE A 98 -0.88 -1.85 4.35
CA PHE A 98 -0.33 -2.66 5.44
C PHE A 98 0.14 -4.00 4.90
N VAL A 99 1.39 -4.37 5.15
CA VAL A 99 1.90 -5.73 4.97
C VAL A 99 2.27 -6.28 6.35
N PRO A 100 1.83 -7.51 6.70
CA PRO A 100 2.07 -8.07 8.03
C PRO A 100 3.53 -8.46 8.23
N GLY A 101 4.03 -8.29 9.46
CA GLY A 101 5.33 -8.78 9.93
C GLY A 101 5.51 -8.52 11.43
N GLU A 102 6.54 -9.14 12.02
CA GLU A 102 6.86 -9.00 13.45
C GLU A 102 7.28 -7.58 13.84
N GLU A 103 8.07 -6.95 12.95
CA GLU A 103 8.50 -5.56 13.04
C GLU A 103 8.09 -4.85 11.74
N VAL A 104 7.44 -3.70 11.85
CA VAL A 104 7.00 -2.91 10.69
C VAL A 104 7.43 -1.45 10.83
N MET A 105 7.93 -0.89 9.74
CA MET A 105 8.17 0.54 9.58
C MET A 105 6.84 1.20 9.20
N ILE A 106 6.40 2.21 9.96
CA ILE A 106 5.21 3.00 9.67
C ILE A 106 5.64 4.39 9.22
N GLN A 107 5.24 4.79 8.02
CA GLN A 107 5.55 6.09 7.42
C GLN A 107 4.35 6.65 6.67
N ARG A 108 4.34 7.97 6.46
CA ARG A 108 3.37 8.66 5.61
C ARG A 108 4.01 9.04 4.29
N GLU A 109 3.28 8.77 3.22
CA GLU A 109 3.61 9.19 1.86
C GLU A 109 2.41 9.91 1.23
N ASP A 110 2.66 10.62 0.13
CA ASP A 110 1.61 11.28 -0.64
C ASP A 110 1.75 11.15 -2.15
N LEU A 111 0.62 11.06 -2.85
CA LEU A 111 0.55 11.28 -4.28
C LEU A 111 0.12 12.73 -4.55
N ASN A 112 0.97 13.48 -5.24
CA ASN A 112 0.69 14.87 -5.60
C ASN A 112 0.05 14.96 -7.01
N PHE A 113 -1.18 15.47 -7.06
CA PHE A 113 -1.93 15.72 -8.30
C PHE A 113 -1.92 17.21 -8.70
N GLY A 114 -1.04 18.01 -8.12
CA GLY A 114 -0.89 19.45 -8.38
C GLY A 114 -1.90 20.30 -7.62
N TRP A 115 -3.18 19.99 -7.74
CA TRP A 115 -4.29 20.70 -7.09
C TRP A 115 -4.72 20.08 -5.75
N TRP A 116 -4.26 18.86 -5.46
CA TRP A 116 -4.51 18.12 -4.22
C TRP A 116 -3.45 17.02 -4.03
N LYS A 117 -3.24 16.61 -2.77
CA LYS A 117 -2.36 15.50 -2.38
C LYS A 117 -3.14 14.39 -1.69
N PHE A 118 -3.07 13.18 -2.23
CA PHE A 118 -3.60 11.99 -1.57
C PHE A 118 -2.57 11.44 -0.58
N GLY A 119 -2.77 11.72 0.70
CA GLY A 119 -1.93 11.16 1.77
C GLY A 119 -2.37 9.76 2.18
N PHE A 120 -1.41 8.87 2.42
CA PHE A 120 -1.66 7.53 2.94
C PHE A 120 -0.53 7.10 3.89
N VAL A 121 -0.80 6.10 4.72
CA VAL A 121 0.19 5.49 5.60
C VAL A 121 0.62 4.15 5.02
N GLU A 122 1.92 3.90 5.00
CA GLU A 122 2.46 2.57 4.74
C GLU A 122 2.95 1.95 6.04
N ALA A 123 2.71 0.66 6.20
CA ALA A 123 3.20 -0.16 7.30
C ALA A 123 3.82 -1.42 6.71
N LEU A 124 5.16 -1.44 6.64
CA LEU A 124 5.91 -2.42 5.86
C LEU A 124 6.95 -3.16 6.72
N PRO A 125 7.04 -4.49 6.60
CA PRO A 125 8.10 -5.27 7.23
C PRO A 125 9.39 -5.24 6.39
N GLU A 126 10.42 -5.90 6.89
CA GLU A 126 11.65 -6.14 6.14
C GLU A 126 11.36 -6.89 4.83
N MET A 127 11.83 -6.35 3.70
CA MET A 127 11.66 -6.98 2.40
C MET A 127 12.74 -6.58 1.40
N THR A 128 12.93 -7.43 0.39
CA THR A 128 13.80 -7.14 -0.75
C THR A 128 13.01 -7.17 -2.05
N VAL A 129 12.92 -6.04 -2.72
CA VAL A 129 12.29 -5.89 -4.03
C VAL A 129 13.34 -6.09 -5.12
N LEU A 130 13.14 -7.10 -5.96
CA LEU A 130 13.99 -7.40 -7.11
C LEU A 130 13.29 -6.99 -8.39
N PHE A 131 13.97 -6.22 -9.23
CA PHE A 131 13.50 -5.89 -10.57
C PHE A 131 14.10 -6.87 -11.59
N ASN A 132 13.26 -7.42 -12.46
CA ASN A 132 13.65 -8.16 -13.66
C ASN A 132 13.18 -7.36 -14.90
N PRO A 133 13.92 -6.30 -15.29
CA PRO A 133 13.58 -5.48 -16.45
C PRO A 133 13.99 -6.17 -17.74
N MET A 134 13.09 -7.02 -18.25
CA MET A 134 13.25 -7.64 -19.57
C MET A 134 12.95 -6.66 -20.71
N ASP A 135 12.32 -5.53 -20.38
CA ASP A 135 12.22 -4.32 -21.19
C ASP A 135 13.00 -3.17 -20.51
N THR A 136 13.87 -2.49 -21.27
CA THR A 136 14.69 -1.34 -20.79
C THR A 136 14.30 -0.01 -21.43
N GLY A 137 13.06 0.12 -21.89
CA GLY A 137 12.49 1.37 -22.35
C GLY A 137 12.45 2.44 -21.25
N VAL A 138 12.21 3.69 -21.67
CA VAL A 138 12.07 4.84 -20.75
C VAL A 138 10.95 4.58 -19.75
N GLU A 139 9.81 4.06 -20.21
CA GLU A 139 8.67 3.78 -19.35
C GLU A 139 8.98 2.69 -18.31
N SER A 140 9.68 1.62 -18.69
CA SER A 140 10.13 0.59 -17.76
C SER A 140 11.01 1.18 -16.64
N ARG A 141 11.92 2.09 -16.97
CA ARG A 141 12.73 2.81 -15.96
C ARG A 141 11.90 3.75 -15.09
N ASN A 142 10.95 4.48 -15.68
CA ASN A 142 10.05 5.35 -14.94
C ASN A 142 9.20 4.56 -13.96
N ILE A 143 8.69 3.39 -14.36
CA ILE A 143 7.95 2.47 -13.49
C ILE A 143 8.81 2.03 -12.31
N MET A 144 10.06 1.61 -12.55
CA MET A 144 10.98 1.25 -11.46
C MET A 144 11.18 2.40 -10.49
N LYS A 145 11.42 3.63 -10.99
CA LYS A 145 11.56 4.83 -10.16
C LYS A 145 10.28 5.16 -9.39
N SER A 146 9.13 5.07 -10.03
CA SER A 146 7.83 5.32 -9.38
C SER A 146 7.54 4.33 -8.25
N ILE A 147 7.87 3.05 -8.44
CA ILE A 147 7.72 2.03 -7.39
C ILE A 147 8.68 2.32 -6.23
N VAL A 148 9.97 2.48 -6.53
CA VAL A 148 11.01 2.71 -5.51
C VAL A 148 10.76 4.00 -4.72
N GLY A 149 10.21 5.03 -5.38
CA GLY A 149 10.01 6.35 -4.80
C GLY A 149 8.87 6.42 -3.80
N LEU A 150 8.01 5.40 -3.75
CA LEU A 150 6.97 5.26 -2.74
C LEU A 150 7.39 4.40 -1.54
N PHE A 151 8.55 3.75 -1.58
CA PHE A 151 9.07 3.03 -0.43
C PHE A 151 9.83 3.98 0.49
N PRO A 152 9.79 3.74 1.82
CA PRO A 152 10.45 4.59 2.78
C PRO A 152 11.96 4.44 2.67
N ASP A 153 12.68 5.54 2.90
CA ASP A 153 14.13 5.48 3.06
C ASP A 153 14.46 4.88 4.44
N THR A 154 14.89 3.62 4.41
CA THR A 154 15.24 2.85 5.61
C THR A 154 16.73 2.91 5.94
N THR A 155 17.49 3.83 5.32
CA THR A 155 18.92 4.03 5.60
C THR A 155 19.18 4.19 7.09
N GLY A 156 19.87 3.21 7.67
CA GLY A 156 20.21 3.19 9.11
C GLY A 156 19.04 2.88 10.06
N ARG A 157 17.90 2.40 9.55
CA ARG A 157 16.69 2.05 10.32
C ARG A 157 16.39 0.55 10.23
N THR A 158 15.56 0.05 11.14
CA THR A 158 14.93 -1.28 11.08
C THR A 158 13.41 -1.14 11.15
N PRO A 159 12.65 -1.98 10.43
CA PRO A 159 13.11 -2.99 9.46
C PRO A 159 13.69 -2.38 8.17
N ARG A 160 14.52 -3.13 7.43
CA ARG A 160 15.16 -2.63 6.19
C ARG A 160 14.39 -2.99 4.94
N ILE A 161 14.27 -2.05 4.02
CA ILE A 161 13.66 -2.26 2.70
C ILE A 161 14.72 -2.04 1.64
N GLN A 162 14.92 -3.08 0.84
CA GLN A 162 16.08 -3.20 -0.02
C GLN A 162 15.70 -3.50 -1.47
N PHE A 163 16.57 -3.12 -2.39
CA PHE A 163 16.36 -3.19 -3.83
C PHE A 163 17.55 -3.85 -4.55
N GLY A 164 17.23 -4.62 -5.58
CA GLY A 164 18.22 -5.26 -6.45
C GLY A 164 17.65 -5.61 -7.82
N PHE A 165 18.45 -6.31 -8.62
CA PHE A 165 18.00 -6.84 -9.91
C PHE A 165 18.06 -8.37 -9.91
N CYS A 166 17.20 -9.00 -10.69
CA CYS A 166 17.32 -10.41 -11.05
C CYS A 166 17.58 -10.53 -12.55
N ASP A 167 18.53 -11.39 -12.92
CA ASP A 167 18.86 -11.70 -14.30
C ASP A 167 19.20 -13.20 -14.39
N GLY A 168 18.29 -13.97 -14.98
CA GLY A 168 18.43 -15.42 -15.03
C GLY A 168 18.41 -16.01 -13.62
N ASN A 169 19.41 -16.85 -13.31
CA ASN A 169 19.58 -17.43 -11.98
C ASN A 169 20.34 -16.52 -10.99
N THR A 170 20.71 -15.31 -11.40
CA THR A 170 21.60 -14.43 -10.61
C THR A 170 20.83 -13.26 -10.01
N ILE A 171 20.99 -13.06 -8.70
CA ILE A 171 20.53 -11.86 -8.00
C ILE A 171 21.69 -10.86 -7.95
N LYS A 172 21.54 -9.73 -8.65
CA LYS A 172 22.51 -8.65 -8.69
C LYS A 172 22.25 -7.67 -7.55
N LYS A 173 23.31 -7.35 -6.82
CA LYS A 173 23.33 -6.49 -5.64
C LYS A 173 24.10 -5.20 -5.97
N PRO A 174 23.42 -4.15 -6.45
CA PRO A 174 24.08 -3.08 -7.20
C PRO A 174 24.74 -1.98 -6.34
N CYS A 175 24.77 -2.10 -5.01
CA CYS A 175 25.29 -1.06 -4.13
C CYS A 175 26.76 -1.19 -3.76
N ASP A 176 27.34 -0.08 -3.26
CA ASP A 176 28.77 0.18 -3.12
C ASP A 176 29.46 -0.86 -2.21
N SER A 177 30.04 -1.85 -2.88
CA SER A 177 30.89 -2.99 -2.44
C SER A 177 30.57 -4.26 -3.25
N GLY A 178 29.58 -4.21 -4.16
CA GLY A 178 29.28 -5.29 -5.11
C GLY A 178 28.59 -6.51 -4.49
N ASN A 179 28.22 -6.45 -3.21
CA ASN A 179 27.61 -7.56 -2.47
C ASN A 179 26.45 -7.15 -1.54
N SER A 180 25.96 -5.91 -1.62
CA SER A 180 24.82 -5.43 -0.84
C SER A 180 23.67 -4.94 -1.72
N PHE A 181 22.44 -5.17 -1.25
CA PHE A 181 21.27 -4.54 -1.82
C PHE A 181 21.28 -3.04 -1.50
N CYS A 182 20.59 -2.27 -2.34
CA CYS A 182 20.47 -0.83 -2.16
C CYS A 182 19.23 -0.48 -1.36
N GLU A 183 19.29 0.60 -0.57
CA GLU A 183 18.10 1.29 -0.07
C GLU A 183 17.58 2.26 -1.16
N SER A 184 16.36 2.78 -0.97
CA SER A 184 15.59 3.51 -2.00
C SER A 184 16.42 4.60 -2.72
N TYR A 185 16.99 5.54 -1.97
CA TYR A 185 17.77 6.65 -2.54
C TYR A 185 18.96 6.18 -3.39
N SER A 186 19.74 5.23 -2.88
CA SER A 186 20.92 4.71 -3.59
C SER A 186 20.53 3.94 -4.85
N PHE A 187 19.43 3.18 -4.79
CA PHE A 187 18.95 2.37 -5.91
C PHE A 187 18.45 3.23 -7.08
N MET A 188 17.81 4.37 -6.81
CA MET A 188 17.31 5.29 -7.84
C MET A 188 18.35 5.63 -8.91
N SER A 189 19.58 5.91 -8.47
CA SER A 189 20.71 6.24 -9.37
C SER A 189 21.15 5.05 -10.25
N ARG A 190 20.91 3.81 -9.80
CA ARG A 190 21.31 2.58 -10.49
C ARG A 190 20.31 2.19 -11.57
N ILE A 191 19.05 2.58 -11.44
CA ILE A 191 17.99 2.29 -12.44
C ILE A 191 18.38 2.82 -13.82
N ASP A 192 18.92 4.03 -13.89
CA ASP A 192 19.32 4.66 -15.17
C ASP A 192 20.50 3.96 -15.83
N SER A 193 21.36 3.31 -15.04
CA SER A 193 22.50 2.54 -15.55
C SER A 193 22.10 1.17 -16.11
N TYR A 194 20.86 0.71 -15.87
CA TYR A 194 20.40 -0.59 -16.34
C TYR A 194 19.81 -0.48 -17.76
N THR A 195 20.68 -0.61 -18.76
CA THR A 195 20.30 -0.43 -20.18
C THR A 195 20.11 -1.74 -20.94
N THR A 196 20.64 -2.85 -20.42
CA THR A 196 20.60 -4.16 -21.10
C THR A 196 19.43 -4.99 -20.60
N PRO A 197 18.53 -5.46 -21.46
CA PRO A 197 17.43 -6.35 -21.06
C PRO A 197 17.89 -7.56 -20.25
N ALA A 198 17.22 -7.80 -19.13
CA ALA A 198 17.46 -8.96 -18.30
C ALA A 198 16.93 -10.24 -18.96
N SER A 199 17.59 -11.37 -18.70
CA SER A 199 16.97 -12.68 -18.94
C SER A 199 15.94 -12.97 -17.85
N LYS A 200 14.94 -13.81 -18.18
CA LYS A 200 13.86 -14.18 -17.25
C LYS A 200 14.44 -14.64 -15.91
N CYS A 201 13.98 -14.05 -14.82
CA CYS A 201 14.41 -14.45 -13.48
C CYS A 201 14.01 -15.91 -13.18
N THR A 202 14.99 -16.74 -12.86
CA THR A 202 14.86 -18.14 -12.44
C THR A 202 15.58 -18.42 -11.12
N ALA A 203 16.02 -17.37 -10.41
CA ALA A 203 16.63 -17.49 -9.10
C ALA A 203 15.61 -18.03 -8.08
N ASN A 204 16.07 -18.86 -7.14
CA ASN A 204 15.21 -19.35 -6.06
C ASN A 204 14.99 -18.23 -5.03
N LEU A 205 13.75 -17.73 -4.92
CA LEU A 205 13.41 -16.58 -4.09
C LEU A 205 12.80 -17.00 -2.74
N GLY A 206 13.42 -16.60 -1.64
CA GLY A 206 12.90 -16.81 -0.28
C GLY A 206 11.64 -15.98 0.06
N THR A 207 11.10 -16.14 1.26
CA THR A 207 9.83 -15.54 1.74
C THR A 207 9.85 -13.99 1.79
N GLY A 208 10.99 -13.36 2.02
CA GLY A 208 11.16 -11.89 2.06
C GLY A 208 11.37 -11.19 0.70
N TYR A 209 11.51 -11.95 -0.39
CA TYR A 209 11.73 -11.37 -1.72
C TYR A 209 10.40 -11.03 -2.41
N ARG A 210 10.38 -9.92 -3.14
CA ARG A 210 9.29 -9.49 -4.03
C ARG A 210 9.88 -9.29 -5.42
N LEU A 211 9.34 -9.95 -6.44
CA LEU A 211 9.85 -9.84 -7.81
C LEU A 211 8.90 -8.97 -8.63
N VAL A 212 9.46 -7.96 -9.28
CA VAL A 212 8.78 -7.08 -10.23
C VAL A 212 9.37 -7.34 -11.61
N THR A 213 8.59 -7.95 -12.49
CA THR A 213 9.00 -8.23 -13.87
C THR A 213 8.45 -7.14 -14.79
N LEU A 214 9.29 -6.53 -15.61
CA LEU A 214 8.86 -5.56 -16.62
C LEU A 214 9.06 -6.16 -18.00
N HIS A 215 7.98 -6.36 -18.75
CA HIS A 215 8.02 -6.96 -20.08
C HIS A 215 6.87 -6.46 -20.95
N ALA A 216 7.09 -6.39 -22.27
CA ALA A 216 6.10 -5.92 -23.23
C ALA A 216 4.81 -6.78 -23.30
N SER A 217 4.87 -8.02 -22.81
CA SER A 217 3.72 -8.91 -22.65
C SER A 217 3.90 -9.74 -21.38
N CYS A 218 2.88 -9.97 -20.58
CA CYS A 218 3.00 -10.81 -19.38
C CYS A 218 2.36 -12.18 -19.61
N PRO A 219 3.00 -13.11 -20.35
CA PRO A 219 2.43 -14.44 -20.59
C PRO A 219 2.32 -15.26 -19.29
N SER A 220 1.37 -16.18 -19.28
CA SER A 220 1.16 -17.12 -18.17
C SER A 220 2.46 -17.86 -17.81
N GLY A 221 2.82 -17.85 -16.52
CA GLY A 221 4.05 -18.49 -16.01
C GLY A 221 5.33 -17.68 -16.20
N MET A 222 5.24 -16.41 -16.62
CA MET A 222 6.39 -15.49 -16.62
C MET A 222 6.84 -15.14 -15.20
N VAL A 223 5.89 -14.98 -14.30
CA VAL A 223 6.11 -14.64 -12.90
C VAL A 223 6.22 -15.93 -12.10
N GLN A 224 7.34 -16.15 -11.40
CA GLN A 224 7.46 -17.22 -10.41
C GLN A 224 6.96 -16.77 -9.03
N LYS A 225 7.03 -15.45 -8.75
CA LYS A 225 6.65 -14.78 -7.51
C LYS A 225 6.42 -13.28 -7.78
N GLY A 226 5.53 -12.59 -7.08
CA GLY A 226 5.30 -11.15 -7.25
C GLY A 226 4.40 -10.75 -8.43
N VAL A 227 4.83 -9.74 -9.20
CA VAL A 227 4.02 -9.06 -10.24
C VAL A 227 4.78 -8.94 -11.56
N CYS A 228 4.07 -9.10 -12.69
CA CYS A 228 4.54 -8.68 -14.01
C CYS A 228 3.78 -7.43 -14.45
N ILE A 229 4.50 -6.43 -14.90
CA ILE A 229 3.97 -5.14 -15.33
C ILE A 229 4.28 -4.98 -16.81
N VAL A 230 3.25 -4.67 -17.58
CA VAL A 230 3.36 -4.24 -18.98
C VAL A 230 3.52 -2.71 -18.96
N PRO A 231 4.64 -2.17 -19.46
CA PRO A 231 4.84 -0.73 -19.58
C PRO A 231 3.71 -0.07 -20.37
N ARG A 232 3.31 1.14 -19.98
CA ARG A 232 2.20 1.86 -20.62
C ARG A 232 2.50 2.16 -22.08
N LEU A 233 1.50 2.02 -22.93
CA LEU A 233 1.58 2.55 -24.28
C LEU A 233 1.47 4.09 -24.23
N PRO A 234 2.20 4.82 -25.09
CA PRO A 234 2.08 6.28 -25.16
C PRO A 234 0.62 6.71 -25.36
N GLY A 235 0.14 7.61 -24.50
CA GLY A 235 -1.23 8.15 -24.57
C GLY A 235 -2.33 7.26 -23.99
N ALA A 236 -2.04 6.03 -23.56
CA ALA A 236 -3.06 5.14 -23.00
C ALA A 236 -3.54 5.57 -21.59
N GLY A 237 -2.76 6.36 -20.86
CA GLY A 237 -3.07 6.81 -19.50
C GLY A 237 -2.91 5.72 -18.41
N TYR A 238 -3.04 4.45 -18.76
CA TYR A 238 -2.91 3.32 -17.85
C TYR A 238 -1.99 2.22 -18.42
N GLY A 239 -1.65 1.23 -17.60
CA GLY A 239 -1.02 0.00 -18.04
C GLY A 239 -1.61 -1.23 -17.37
N TYR A 240 -1.08 -2.41 -17.72
CA TYR A 240 -1.54 -3.69 -17.22
C TYR A 240 -0.54 -4.31 -16.25
N ALA A 241 -1.03 -4.89 -15.16
CA ALA A 241 -0.24 -5.67 -14.23
C ALA A 241 -0.90 -7.04 -14.00
N TYR A 242 -0.08 -8.06 -13.79
CA TYR A 242 -0.49 -9.45 -13.64
C TYR A 242 0.19 -10.04 -12.41
N LEU A 243 -0.61 -10.59 -11.51
CA LEU A 243 -0.10 -11.26 -10.32
C LEU A 243 0.35 -12.68 -10.65
N ASN A 244 1.32 -13.19 -9.90
CA ASN A 244 1.74 -14.58 -10.00
C ASN A 244 0.55 -15.55 -9.93
N GLY A 245 0.49 -16.51 -10.86
CA GLY A 245 -0.57 -17.52 -10.92
C GLY A 245 -1.95 -17.01 -11.36
N SER A 246 -2.12 -15.71 -11.62
CA SER A 246 -3.37 -15.14 -12.13
C SER A 246 -3.29 -14.87 -13.64
N THR A 247 -4.36 -15.17 -14.35
CA THR A 247 -4.57 -14.75 -15.75
C THR A 247 -5.32 -13.43 -15.85
N GLU A 248 -5.87 -12.93 -14.74
CA GLU A 248 -6.56 -11.66 -14.70
C GLU A 248 -5.56 -10.51 -14.62
N PHE A 249 -5.83 -9.46 -15.39
CA PHE A 249 -5.06 -8.23 -15.31
C PHE A 249 -5.63 -7.30 -14.23
N ARG A 250 -4.80 -6.38 -13.77
CA ARG A 250 -5.14 -5.18 -13.03
C ARG A 250 -4.68 -3.96 -13.82
N LEU A 251 -5.46 -2.90 -13.79
CA LEU A 251 -5.10 -1.65 -14.45
C LEU A 251 -4.37 -0.77 -13.45
N TYR A 252 -3.19 -0.27 -13.78
CA TYR A 252 -2.50 0.70 -12.93
C TYR A 252 -2.52 2.07 -13.59
N LYS A 253 -2.93 3.09 -12.82
CA LYS A 253 -3.04 4.48 -13.29
C LYS A 253 -2.00 5.38 -12.62
N ASN A 254 -1.60 5.04 -11.40
CA ASN A 254 -0.65 5.82 -10.60
C ASN A 254 0.42 4.92 -9.95
N PRO A 255 1.49 5.51 -9.38
CA PRO A 255 2.52 4.76 -8.68
C PRO A 255 2.01 3.92 -7.49
N LEU A 256 0.95 4.36 -6.81
CA LEU A 256 0.41 3.68 -5.63
C LEU A 256 -0.25 2.35 -5.97
N ASP A 257 -0.91 2.23 -7.13
CA ASP A 257 -1.42 0.95 -7.63
C ASP A 257 -0.28 -0.06 -7.80
N LEU A 258 0.82 0.37 -8.42
CA LEU A 258 2.00 -0.48 -8.65
C LEU A 258 2.69 -0.87 -7.33
N PHE A 259 2.78 0.07 -6.40
CA PHE A 259 3.30 -0.17 -5.07
C PHE A 259 2.47 -1.22 -4.32
N ALA A 260 1.14 -1.06 -4.26
CA ALA A 260 0.24 -2.01 -3.61
C ALA A 260 0.36 -3.43 -4.19
N LEU A 261 0.41 -3.54 -5.52
CA LEU A 261 0.59 -4.82 -6.21
C LEU A 261 1.97 -5.45 -5.96
N THR A 262 3.01 -4.62 -5.79
CA THR A 262 4.38 -5.08 -5.52
C THR A 262 4.54 -5.61 -4.10
N VAL A 263 4.03 -4.89 -3.09
CA VAL A 263 4.25 -5.24 -1.69
C VAL A 263 3.44 -6.44 -1.23
N GLY A 264 2.23 -6.63 -1.78
CA GLY A 264 1.26 -7.61 -1.29
C GLY A 264 1.42 -9.06 -1.76
N ASP A 265 2.52 -9.44 -2.43
CA ASP A 265 2.79 -10.78 -2.99
C ASP A 265 1.86 -11.96 -2.60
N GLY A 266 1.37 -12.69 -3.61
CA GLY A 266 0.39 -13.78 -3.45
C GLY A 266 0.88 -15.05 -2.74
N SER A 267 2.14 -15.09 -2.29
CA SER A 267 2.74 -16.24 -1.58
C SER A 267 2.88 -16.06 -0.08
N ASN A 268 2.35 -14.98 0.49
CA ASN A 268 2.43 -14.75 1.92
C ASN A 268 1.54 -15.75 2.69
N ILE A 269 1.98 -16.19 3.88
CA ILE A 269 1.23 -17.11 4.76
C ILE A 269 -0.16 -16.58 5.16
N TYR A 270 -0.43 -15.30 4.90
CA TYR A 270 -1.68 -14.59 5.17
C TYR A 270 -2.65 -14.53 3.95
N GLY A 271 -2.36 -15.24 2.86
CA GLY A 271 -3.21 -15.30 1.65
C GLY A 271 -2.83 -14.26 0.57
N PRO A 272 -3.65 -14.09 -0.50
CA PRO A 272 -3.38 -13.12 -1.56
C PRO A 272 -3.59 -11.68 -1.05
N VAL A 273 -2.52 -11.08 -0.52
CA VAL A 273 -2.56 -9.71 0.05
C VAL A 273 -2.59 -8.63 -1.04
N ALA A 274 -1.98 -8.88 -2.20
CA ALA A 274 -1.80 -7.88 -3.28
C ALA A 274 -3.13 -7.39 -3.86
N ASP A 275 -4.05 -8.31 -4.15
CA ASP A 275 -5.34 -7.96 -4.74
C ASP A 275 -6.19 -7.14 -3.77
N ASN A 276 -6.23 -7.58 -2.52
CA ASN A 276 -6.94 -6.87 -1.46
C ASN A 276 -6.34 -5.47 -1.20
N LEU A 277 -5.02 -5.34 -1.18
CA LEU A 277 -4.35 -4.04 -1.04
C LEU A 277 -4.64 -3.12 -2.22
N TYR A 278 -4.58 -3.65 -3.45
CA TYR A 278 -4.91 -2.91 -4.67
C TYR A 278 -6.35 -2.38 -4.62
N HIS A 279 -7.33 -3.21 -4.26
CA HIS A 279 -8.73 -2.79 -4.12
C HIS A 279 -8.93 -1.78 -2.98
N ASN A 280 -8.29 -1.99 -1.83
CA ASN A 280 -8.39 -1.08 -0.69
C ASN A 280 -7.87 0.33 -1.03
N VAL A 281 -6.68 0.39 -1.62
CA VAL A 281 -6.08 1.64 -2.11
C VAL A 281 -6.99 2.34 -3.11
N ASN A 282 -7.54 1.59 -4.07
CA ASN A 282 -8.40 2.16 -5.09
C ASN A 282 -9.70 2.74 -4.50
N ASN A 283 -10.32 2.05 -3.55
CA ASN A 283 -11.52 2.55 -2.87
C ASN A 283 -11.22 3.80 -2.05
N ALA A 284 -10.17 3.78 -1.23
CA ALA A 284 -9.76 4.92 -0.41
C ALA A 284 -9.39 6.13 -1.28
N PHE A 285 -8.59 5.92 -2.32
CA PHE A 285 -8.22 6.94 -3.29
C PHE A 285 -9.45 7.55 -3.97
N THR A 286 -10.38 6.73 -4.42
CA THR A 286 -11.59 7.18 -5.13
C THR A 286 -12.47 8.04 -4.23
N LYS A 287 -12.66 7.62 -2.98
CA LYS A 287 -13.47 8.37 -2.01
C LYS A 287 -12.90 9.75 -1.74
N GLU A 288 -11.60 9.83 -1.49
CA GLU A 288 -10.92 11.11 -1.27
C GLU A 288 -10.89 11.97 -2.55
N LEU A 289 -10.65 11.35 -3.71
CA LEU A 289 -10.70 12.04 -5.01
C LEU A 289 -12.08 12.66 -5.26
N LEU A 290 -13.17 11.93 -5.01
CA LEU A 290 -14.53 12.43 -5.15
C LEU A 290 -14.79 13.64 -4.25
N LEU A 291 -14.42 13.54 -2.98
CA LEU A 291 -14.60 14.63 -2.02
C LEU A 291 -13.80 15.88 -2.45
N MET A 292 -12.54 15.69 -2.81
CA MET A 292 -11.64 16.80 -3.11
C MET A 292 -11.92 17.42 -4.48
N SER A 293 -12.28 16.61 -5.48
CA SER A 293 -12.72 17.13 -6.78
C SER A 293 -13.98 17.97 -6.65
N GLU A 294 -14.97 17.58 -5.85
CA GLU A 294 -16.17 18.38 -5.58
C GLU A 294 -15.82 19.74 -4.95
N ILE A 295 -15.02 19.74 -3.88
CA ILE A 295 -14.65 20.97 -3.17
C ILE A 295 -13.91 21.94 -4.10
N VAL A 296 -12.91 21.45 -4.84
CA VAL A 296 -12.07 22.29 -5.70
C VAL A 296 -12.82 22.70 -6.97
N SER A 297 -13.68 21.83 -7.52
CA SER A 297 -14.60 22.14 -8.62
C SER A 297 -15.50 23.32 -8.27
N GLN A 298 -16.22 23.27 -7.14
CA GLN A 298 -17.13 24.33 -6.72
C GLN A 298 -16.40 25.64 -6.45
N ARG A 299 -15.23 25.59 -5.80
CA ARG A 299 -14.39 26.78 -5.61
C ARG A 299 -13.99 27.38 -6.95
N SER A 300 -13.50 26.58 -7.89
CA SER A 300 -13.01 27.04 -9.19
C SER A 300 -14.14 27.66 -10.03
N LYS A 301 -15.35 27.09 -9.97
CA LYS A 301 -16.56 27.64 -10.57
C LYS A 301 -16.93 29.00 -9.99
N LEU A 302 -16.87 29.15 -8.66
CA LEU A 302 -17.16 30.43 -8.00
C LEU A 302 -16.14 31.50 -8.38
N VAL A 303 -14.84 31.17 -8.36
CA VAL A 303 -13.77 32.11 -8.68
C VAL A 303 -13.84 32.56 -10.14
N SER A 304 -13.96 31.61 -11.09
CA SER A 304 -14.11 31.94 -12.52
C SER A 304 -15.32 32.84 -12.80
N SER A 305 -16.44 32.67 -12.08
CA SER A 305 -17.62 33.54 -12.22
C SER A 305 -17.42 35.00 -11.77
N LYS A 306 -16.35 35.29 -11.03
CA LYS A 306 -16.05 36.61 -10.46
C LYS A 306 -14.86 37.31 -11.13
N LEU A 307 -14.09 36.60 -11.95
CA LEU A 307 -12.95 37.16 -12.66
C LEU A 307 -13.39 37.70 -14.03
N PRO A 308 -13.05 38.96 -14.38
CA PRO A 308 -13.34 39.51 -15.70
C PRO A 308 -12.52 38.78 -16.77
N ILE A 309 -13.18 38.32 -17.83
CA ILE A 309 -12.59 37.53 -18.92
C ILE A 309 -11.65 38.36 -19.82
N SER A 310 -11.61 39.70 -19.67
CA SER A 310 -11.14 40.62 -20.72
C SER A 310 -9.85 41.43 -20.46
N ASP A 311 -9.06 41.16 -19.42
CA ASP A 311 -7.75 41.82 -19.20
C ASP A 311 -6.64 40.77 -18.91
N GLU A 312 -5.38 41.16 -18.68
CA GLU A 312 -4.26 40.24 -18.32
C GLU A 312 -4.56 39.30 -17.12
N LYS A 313 -5.61 39.56 -16.35
CA LYS A 313 -6.14 38.70 -15.26
C LYS A 313 -7.26 37.74 -15.71
N GLY A 314 -7.71 37.85 -16.96
CA GLY A 314 -8.72 37.01 -17.59
C GLY A 314 -8.23 35.60 -17.87
N GLU A 315 -6.91 35.42 -18.04
CA GLU A 315 -6.28 34.11 -18.19
C GLU A 315 -6.53 33.22 -16.97
N CYS A 316 -6.45 33.78 -15.75
CA CYS A 316 -6.78 33.01 -14.54
C CYS A 316 -8.24 32.56 -14.52
N GLY A 317 -9.18 33.41 -14.96
CA GLY A 317 -10.59 33.03 -15.11
C GLY A 317 -10.77 31.83 -16.04
N THR A 318 -10.05 31.81 -17.17
CA THR A 318 -10.04 30.70 -18.12
C THR A 318 -9.49 29.41 -17.50
N TYR A 319 -8.35 29.47 -16.81
CA TYR A 319 -7.76 28.27 -16.19
C TYR A 319 -8.57 27.76 -15.00
N TYR A 320 -9.21 28.63 -14.21
CA TYR A 320 -10.19 28.18 -13.21
C TYR A 320 -11.40 27.51 -13.85
N SER A 321 -11.87 27.98 -15.00
CA SER A 321 -12.96 27.33 -15.72
C SER A 321 -12.55 25.97 -16.28
N ALA A 322 -11.31 25.84 -16.77
CA ALA A 322 -10.77 24.56 -17.24
C ALA A 322 -10.60 23.56 -16.09
N LEU A 323 -10.06 24.01 -14.96
CA LEU A 323 -9.93 23.21 -13.73
C LEU A 323 -11.30 22.74 -13.22
N TRP A 324 -12.28 23.65 -13.19
CA TRP A 324 -13.66 23.30 -12.84
C TRP A 324 -14.18 22.18 -13.75
N ALA A 325 -14.12 22.36 -15.08
CA ALA A 325 -14.66 21.40 -16.03
C ALA A 325 -14.04 20.00 -15.88
N ALA A 326 -12.71 19.93 -15.72
CA ALA A 326 -12.01 18.66 -15.53
C ALA A 326 -12.41 17.95 -14.23
N LEU A 327 -12.53 18.69 -13.13
CA LEU A 327 -12.88 18.13 -11.82
C LEU A 327 -14.36 17.75 -11.70
N ASP A 328 -15.26 18.48 -12.36
CA ASP A 328 -16.71 18.22 -12.35
C ASP A 328 -17.06 16.89 -13.03
N MET A 329 -16.20 16.39 -13.92
CA MET A 329 -16.39 15.10 -14.59
C MET A 329 -16.00 13.90 -13.71
N MET A 330 -15.15 14.08 -12.69
CA MET A 330 -14.62 12.99 -11.86
C MET A 330 -15.71 12.07 -11.28
N PRO A 331 -16.82 12.58 -10.70
CA PRO A 331 -17.88 11.73 -10.16
C PRO A 331 -18.55 10.84 -11.21
N SER A 332 -18.71 11.32 -12.44
CA SER A 332 -19.32 10.53 -13.51
C SER A 332 -18.42 9.39 -14.01
N ILE A 333 -17.11 9.52 -13.82
CA ILE A 333 -16.12 8.52 -14.20
C ILE A 333 -16.00 7.45 -13.11
N THR A 334 -15.95 7.86 -11.84
CA THR A 334 -15.60 6.98 -10.71
C THR A 334 -16.77 6.53 -9.84
N SER A 335 -18.01 6.90 -10.17
CA SER A 335 -19.21 6.49 -9.42
C SER A 335 -19.62 5.02 -9.63
N ALA A 336 -19.12 4.36 -10.67
CA ALA A 336 -19.35 2.94 -10.88
C ALA A 336 -18.43 2.10 -10.00
N ASP A 337 -19.01 1.17 -9.22
CA ASP A 337 -18.25 0.17 -8.49
C ASP A 337 -17.32 -0.59 -9.45
N GLY A 338 -16.04 -0.62 -9.13
CA GLY A 338 -15.03 -1.30 -9.94
C GLY A 338 -14.64 -0.57 -11.23
N TYR A 339 -14.86 0.75 -11.36
CA TYR A 339 -14.40 1.54 -12.53
C TYR A 339 -12.91 1.33 -12.85
N TYR A 340 -12.09 1.07 -11.83
CA TYR A 340 -10.65 0.81 -11.96
C TYR A 340 -10.32 -0.54 -12.63
N ASN A 341 -11.33 -1.33 -12.98
CA ASN A 341 -11.20 -2.52 -13.82
C ASN A 341 -11.64 -2.25 -15.28
N ASP A 342 -12.22 -1.08 -15.58
CA ASP A 342 -12.65 -0.69 -16.92
C ASP A 342 -11.58 0.20 -17.59
N PRO A 343 -10.90 -0.28 -18.65
CA PRO A 343 -9.87 0.48 -19.35
C PRO A 343 -10.35 1.84 -19.87
N ALA A 344 -11.59 1.94 -20.34
CA ALA A 344 -12.12 3.19 -20.88
C ALA A 344 -12.28 4.23 -19.77
N LYS A 345 -12.81 3.81 -18.61
CA LYS A 345 -12.98 4.69 -17.44
C LYS A 345 -11.66 5.10 -16.81
N VAL A 346 -10.68 4.19 -16.73
CA VAL A 346 -9.35 4.54 -16.22
C VAL A 346 -8.65 5.52 -17.17
N SER A 347 -8.75 5.32 -18.49
CA SER A 347 -8.20 6.25 -19.47
C SER A 347 -8.83 7.64 -19.36
N GLU A 348 -10.15 7.70 -19.21
CA GLU A 348 -10.92 8.94 -19.03
C GLU A 348 -10.47 9.66 -17.75
N LEU A 349 -10.37 8.94 -16.63
CA LEU A 349 -9.90 9.48 -15.36
C LEU A 349 -8.49 10.07 -15.46
N VAL A 350 -7.55 9.35 -16.07
CA VAL A 350 -6.16 9.84 -16.19
C VAL A 350 -6.09 11.08 -17.08
N THR A 351 -6.91 11.13 -18.14
CA THR A 351 -7.01 12.31 -19.00
C THR A 351 -7.47 13.51 -18.20
N GLU A 352 -8.54 13.38 -17.42
CA GLU A 352 -9.06 14.49 -16.62
C GLU A 352 -8.14 14.89 -15.47
N LEU A 353 -7.41 13.94 -14.86
CA LEU A 353 -6.41 14.26 -13.84
C LEU A 353 -5.26 15.08 -14.45
N ASN A 354 -4.83 14.75 -15.67
CA ASN A 354 -3.77 15.50 -16.37
C ASN A 354 -4.25 16.88 -16.82
N ASN A 355 -5.50 17.00 -17.28
CA ASN A 355 -6.13 18.28 -17.62
C ASN A 355 -6.20 19.19 -16.38
N ALA A 356 -6.69 18.65 -15.26
CA ALA A 356 -6.77 19.36 -13.99
C ALA A 356 -5.38 19.78 -13.48
N TYR A 357 -4.39 18.88 -13.56
CA TYR A 357 -3.00 19.20 -13.21
C TYR A 357 -2.47 20.36 -14.05
N SER A 358 -2.61 20.28 -15.37
CA SER A 358 -2.10 21.30 -16.29
C SER A 358 -2.74 22.66 -16.04
N ALA A 359 -4.08 22.70 -15.94
CA ALA A 359 -4.81 23.94 -15.62
C ALA A 359 -4.39 24.54 -14.28
N TYR A 360 -4.15 23.70 -13.25
CA TYR A 360 -3.68 24.17 -11.96
C TYR A 360 -2.24 24.70 -12.01
N GLN A 361 -1.35 24.04 -12.75
CA GLN A 361 0.02 24.53 -12.94
C GLN A 361 0.04 25.89 -13.63
N ASP A 362 -0.82 26.12 -14.63
CA ASP A 362 -0.95 27.42 -15.28
C ASP A 362 -1.43 28.50 -14.31
N LEU A 363 -2.40 28.17 -13.44
CA LEU A 363 -2.82 29.08 -12.35
C LEU A 363 -1.67 29.42 -11.39
N VAL A 364 -0.82 28.45 -11.04
CA VAL A 364 0.35 28.67 -10.19
C VAL A 364 1.39 29.55 -10.90
N ASN A 365 1.68 29.26 -12.18
CA ASN A 365 2.65 30.02 -12.97
C ASN A 365 2.23 31.49 -13.16
N LEU A 366 0.94 31.76 -13.25
CA LEU A 366 0.36 33.10 -13.32
C LEU A 366 0.24 33.79 -11.95
N GLY A 367 0.56 33.11 -10.86
CA GLY A 367 0.46 33.64 -9.49
C GLY A 367 -0.98 33.74 -8.97
N CYS A 368 -1.91 33.00 -9.57
CA CYS A 368 -3.33 32.95 -9.17
C CYS A 368 -3.62 31.86 -8.13
N GLU A 369 -2.77 30.83 -8.06
CA GLU A 369 -2.79 29.81 -7.00
C GLU A 369 -1.40 29.63 -6.41
N TYR A 370 -1.35 29.02 -5.23
CA TYR A 370 -0.10 28.58 -4.61
C TYR A 370 0.17 27.12 -4.96
N SER A 371 1.44 26.74 -5.03
CA SER A 371 1.80 25.33 -5.12
C SER A 371 1.28 24.58 -3.89
N VAL A 372 0.64 23.43 -4.09
CA VAL A 372 0.27 22.53 -3.00
C VAL A 372 1.55 21.92 -2.43
N ILE A 373 1.88 22.28 -1.19
CA ILE A 373 3.09 21.85 -0.45
C ILE A 373 2.87 20.50 0.20
#